data_AF-A0A948QBJ6-F1
#
_entry.id   AF-A0A948QBJ6-F1
#
_cell.length_a   1.000
_cell.length_b   1.000
_cell.length_c   1.000
_cell.angle_alpha   90.00
_cell.angle_beta   90.00
_cell.angle_gamma   90.00
#
_symmetry.space_group_name_H-M   'P 1'
#
loop_
_entity.id
_entity.type
_entity.pdbx_description
1 polymer ?
#
loop_
_entity_poly.entity_id
_entity_poly.type
_entity_poly.pdbx_seq_one_letter_code
_entity_poly.pdbx_strand_id
1 'polypeptide(L)'
;IGSKKLISGPNCTLTGAAVALYEVHKEFKIKELRISTYQAVSGAGKEAIDQFNRELKCYIKTGKVSNIKSNVFPRAIALNLFPQIGSFDENGHSSEENKVEWELKKIWKAPALRISSTTVRVPVLRGHSLSVWVKTDKAWTIKKIEKLLLKTKGLKFFKNPNDYATPLSVEKTFEVMASRLRKSRVSPKEFQLWIVSDNLYKGAALNTVQIAEYIGKNNLI
;
A
#
# COMPACT_ATOMS: atom_id res chain seq x y z
N ILE A 1 -9.98 -19.25 -26.69
CA ILE A 1 -9.50 -18.66 -25.41
C ILE A 1 -9.29 -17.17 -25.65
N GLY A 2 -10.18 -16.29 -25.19
CA GLY A 2 -10.14 -14.87 -25.59
C GLY A 2 -11.42 -14.06 -25.43
N SER A 3 -12.30 -14.41 -24.49
CA SER A 3 -13.42 -13.54 -24.13
C SER A 3 -12.92 -12.44 -23.17
N LYS A 4 -13.09 -11.17 -23.56
CA LYS A 4 -12.80 -9.97 -22.75
C LYS A 4 -13.78 -9.86 -21.57
N LYS A 5 -13.79 -10.83 -20.65
CA LYS A 5 -14.67 -10.88 -19.47
C LYS A 5 -13.92 -11.09 -18.15
N LEU A 6 -12.61 -10.81 -18.11
CA LEU A 6 -11.82 -10.90 -16.90
C LEU A 6 -11.38 -9.51 -16.45
N ILE A 7 -11.84 -9.08 -15.28
CA ILE A 7 -11.36 -7.87 -14.61
C ILE A 7 -10.57 -8.31 -13.38
N SER A 8 -9.28 -7.99 -13.38
CA SER A 8 -8.39 -8.23 -12.24
C SER A 8 -8.41 -7.02 -11.32
N GLY A 9 -8.60 -7.28 -10.02
CA GLY A 9 -8.39 -6.28 -8.97
C GLY A 9 -6.89 -6.04 -8.74
N PRO A 10 -6.50 -4.80 -8.38
CA PRO A 10 -5.13 -4.48 -7.99
C PRO A 10 -4.71 -5.16 -6.68
N ASN A 11 -3.41 -5.26 -6.49
CA ASN A 11 -2.78 -5.68 -5.25
C ASN A 11 -3.13 -4.72 -4.08
N CYS A 12 -3.30 -5.30 -2.88
CA CYS A 12 -3.72 -4.57 -1.68
C CYS A 12 -2.71 -3.50 -1.24
N THR A 13 -1.43 -3.71 -1.49
CA THR A 13 -0.31 -2.83 -1.15
C THR A 13 -0.35 -1.52 -1.93
N LEU A 14 -0.64 -1.59 -3.24
CA LEU A 14 -0.64 -0.39 -4.08
C LEU A 14 -1.99 0.33 -4.10
N THR A 15 -3.08 -0.32 -3.66
CA THR A 15 -4.41 0.30 -3.68
C THR A 15 -4.43 1.63 -2.91
N GLY A 16 -3.73 1.70 -1.79
CA GLY A 16 -3.54 2.95 -1.04
C GLY A 16 -2.85 4.04 -1.87
N ALA A 17 -1.73 3.71 -2.52
CA ALA A 17 -1.00 4.64 -3.39
C ALA A 17 -1.82 5.06 -4.61
N ALA A 18 -2.51 4.12 -5.25
CA ALA A 18 -3.36 4.37 -6.42
C ALA A 18 -4.46 5.39 -6.09
N VAL A 19 -5.19 5.19 -4.98
CA VAL A 19 -6.23 6.13 -4.55
C VAL A 19 -5.64 7.49 -4.16
N ALA A 20 -4.59 7.51 -3.34
CA ALA A 20 -4.06 8.75 -2.80
C ALA A 20 -3.36 9.64 -3.84
N LEU A 21 -2.76 9.04 -4.88
CA LEU A 21 -1.86 9.75 -5.78
C LEU A 21 -2.40 9.93 -7.21
N TYR A 22 -3.49 9.26 -7.60
CA TYR A 22 -3.98 9.34 -8.99
C TYR A 22 -4.43 10.76 -9.39
N GLU A 23 -5.15 11.48 -8.54
CA GLU A 23 -5.54 12.87 -8.84
C GLU A 23 -4.34 13.81 -8.88
N VAL A 24 -3.30 13.55 -8.07
CA VAL A 24 -2.01 14.26 -8.17
C VAL A 24 -1.31 13.95 -9.48
N HIS A 25 -1.34 12.70 -9.94
CA HIS A 25 -0.78 12.29 -11.22
C HIS A 25 -1.47 13.00 -12.39
N LYS A 26 -2.81 13.08 -12.39
CA LYS A 26 -3.57 13.78 -13.44
C LYS A 26 -3.21 15.26 -13.54
N GLU A 27 -3.12 15.95 -12.40
CA GLU A 27 -2.85 17.39 -12.37
C GLU A 27 -1.37 17.71 -12.69
N PHE A 28 -0.44 17.08 -11.95
CA PHE A 28 0.97 17.46 -11.92
C PHE A 28 1.92 16.52 -12.66
N LYS A 29 1.41 15.38 -13.16
CA LYS A 29 2.17 14.31 -13.82
C LYS A 29 3.30 13.80 -12.94
N ILE A 30 3.03 12.72 -12.18
CA ILE A 30 4.08 12.04 -11.42
C ILE A 30 5.05 11.37 -12.39
N LYS A 31 6.34 11.61 -12.20
CA LYS A 31 7.46 11.06 -13.00
C LYS A 31 8.21 9.96 -12.28
N GLU A 32 8.29 10.06 -10.96
CA GLU A 32 9.01 9.10 -10.12
C GLU A 32 8.28 8.89 -8.80
N LEU A 33 8.17 7.62 -8.40
CA LEU A 33 7.72 7.20 -7.09
C LEU A 33 8.82 6.38 -6.42
N ARG A 34 9.11 6.72 -5.16
CA ARG A 34 9.89 5.86 -4.27
C ARG A 34 9.01 5.47 -3.10
N ILE A 35 8.94 4.18 -2.80
CA ILE A 35 7.96 3.63 -1.84
C ILE A 35 8.65 2.70 -0.86
N SER A 36 8.44 2.90 0.43
CA SER A 36 8.74 1.89 1.45
C SER A 36 7.42 1.43 2.06
N THR A 37 7.12 0.14 1.93
CA THR A 37 5.87 -0.44 2.45
C THR A 37 6.13 -1.09 3.81
N TYR A 38 5.11 -1.03 4.65
CA TYR A 38 5.05 -1.66 5.96
C TYR A 38 3.77 -2.50 5.96
N GLN A 39 3.90 -3.73 5.48
CA GLN A 39 2.78 -4.60 5.18
C GLN A 39 2.43 -5.48 6.37
N ALA A 40 1.15 -5.45 6.73
CA ALA A 40 0.55 -6.26 7.78
C ALA A 40 0.56 -7.76 7.47
N VAL A 41 0.61 -8.57 8.52
CA VAL A 41 0.62 -10.05 8.51
C VAL A 41 -0.59 -10.63 7.78
N SER A 42 -1.78 -10.05 7.96
CA SER A 42 -3.02 -10.53 7.33
C SER A 42 -2.97 -10.60 5.79
N GLY A 43 -2.07 -9.84 5.14
CA GLY A 43 -1.89 -9.94 3.69
C GLY A 43 -1.35 -11.29 3.21
N ALA A 44 -0.75 -12.09 4.11
CA ALA A 44 -0.29 -13.45 3.84
C ALA A 44 -1.31 -14.53 4.29
N GLY A 45 -2.51 -14.14 4.70
CA GLY A 45 -3.60 -15.05 5.03
C GLY A 45 -3.67 -15.48 6.50
N LYS A 46 -4.58 -16.39 6.79
CA LYS A 46 -4.92 -16.83 8.16
C LYS A 46 -3.74 -17.53 8.84
N GLU A 47 -3.03 -18.42 8.14
CA GLU A 47 -1.91 -19.16 8.70
C GLU A 47 -0.76 -18.23 9.15
N ALA A 48 -0.56 -17.12 8.42
CA ALA A 48 0.40 -16.09 8.80
C ALA A 48 0.00 -15.38 10.11
N ILE A 49 -1.29 -15.10 10.28
CA ILE A 49 -1.84 -14.53 11.53
C ILE A 49 -1.65 -15.52 12.68
N ASP A 50 -1.95 -16.79 12.45
CA ASP A 50 -1.80 -17.85 13.45
C ASP A 50 -0.33 -18.07 13.83
N GLN A 51 0.60 -17.98 12.86
CA GLN A 51 2.04 -17.96 13.11
C GLN A 51 2.43 -16.79 14.00
N PHE A 52 2.06 -15.55 13.64
CA PHE A 52 2.39 -14.37 14.43
C PHE A 52 1.86 -14.46 15.88
N ASN A 53 0.62 -14.89 16.05
CA ASN A 53 0.01 -15.07 17.37
C ASN A 53 0.74 -16.11 18.22
N ARG A 54 1.19 -17.23 17.63
CA ARG A 54 1.98 -18.24 18.34
C ARG A 54 3.34 -17.71 18.76
N GLU A 55 4.04 -17.03 17.86
CA GLU A 55 5.35 -16.42 18.14
C GLU A 55 5.26 -15.39 19.27
N LEU A 56 4.23 -14.52 19.25
CA LEU A 56 4.00 -13.52 20.29
C LEU A 56 3.67 -14.16 21.65
N LYS A 57 2.80 -15.18 21.67
CA LYS A 57 2.50 -15.94 22.91
C LYS A 57 3.74 -16.62 23.48
N CYS A 58 4.60 -17.17 22.63
CA CYS A 58 5.85 -17.78 23.06
C CYS A 58 6.79 -16.74 23.69
N TYR A 59 6.94 -15.58 23.05
CA TYR A 59 7.74 -14.48 23.59
C TYR A 59 7.23 -14.03 24.96
N ILE A 60 5.92 -13.81 25.10
CA ILE A 60 5.32 -13.40 26.39
C ILE A 60 5.60 -14.44 27.49
N LYS A 61 5.55 -15.73 27.16
CA LYS A 61 5.76 -16.82 28.12
C LYS A 61 7.24 -17.03 28.48
N THR A 62 8.15 -16.84 27.54
CA THR A 62 9.54 -17.33 27.66
C THR A 62 10.62 -16.26 27.52
N GLY A 63 10.26 -15.04 27.12
CA GLY A 63 11.20 -13.98 26.74
C GLY A 63 11.94 -14.24 25.41
N LYS A 64 11.59 -15.31 24.68
CA LYS A 64 12.25 -15.69 23.42
C LYS A 64 11.25 -15.83 22.29
N VAL A 65 11.58 -15.27 21.12
CA VAL A 65 10.83 -15.53 19.90
C VAL A 65 11.23 -16.92 19.40
N SER A 66 10.29 -17.84 19.46
CA SER A 66 10.49 -19.19 18.95
C SER A 66 10.64 -19.18 17.43
N ASN A 67 11.70 -19.83 16.91
CA ASN A 67 11.78 -20.30 15.52
C ASN A 67 10.80 -21.47 15.33
N ILE A 68 9.50 -21.24 15.58
CA ILE A 68 8.47 -22.26 15.37
C ILE A 68 8.56 -22.63 13.89
N LYS A 69 8.74 -23.92 13.62
CA LYS A 69 8.70 -24.50 12.26
C LYS A 69 7.35 -24.20 11.62
N SER A 70 7.19 -23.00 11.09
CA SER A 70 6.01 -22.51 10.40
C SER A 70 6.52 -21.96 9.08
N ASN A 71 6.14 -22.61 7.99
CA ASN A 71 6.73 -22.36 6.67
C ASN A 71 6.09 -21.15 5.95
N VAL A 72 5.19 -20.40 6.59
CA VAL A 72 4.48 -19.29 5.93
C VAL A 72 5.40 -18.09 5.70
N PHE A 73 6.20 -17.74 6.71
CA PHE A 73 7.19 -16.67 6.59
C PHE A 73 8.62 -17.22 6.62
N PRO A 74 9.55 -16.58 5.89
CA PRO A 74 10.96 -16.99 5.87
C PRO A 74 11.68 -16.76 7.21
N ARG A 75 11.12 -15.89 8.07
CA ARG A 75 11.65 -15.50 9.37
C ARG A 75 10.48 -15.29 10.34
N ALA A 76 10.75 -15.39 11.64
CA ALA A 76 9.78 -15.00 12.66
C ALA A 76 9.39 -13.53 12.46
N ILE A 77 8.10 -13.24 12.61
CA ILE A 77 7.55 -11.90 12.45
C ILE A 77 7.32 -11.21 13.79
N ALA A 78 7.10 -11.94 14.88
CA ALA A 78 6.93 -11.31 16.19
C ALA A 78 8.18 -10.50 16.58
N LEU A 79 7.97 -9.22 16.91
CA LEU A 79 9.01 -8.25 17.27
C LEU A 79 10.07 -8.04 16.19
N ASN A 80 9.75 -8.35 14.93
CA ASN A 80 10.72 -8.33 13.84
C ASN A 80 10.15 -7.68 12.58
N LEU A 81 11.04 -7.29 11.66
CA LEU A 81 10.72 -6.82 10.32
C LEU A 81 11.66 -7.49 9.32
N PHE A 82 11.14 -7.85 8.15
CA PHE A 82 11.98 -8.40 7.08
C PHE A 82 11.57 -7.88 5.69
N PRO A 83 12.54 -7.53 4.83
CA PRO A 83 12.30 -6.94 3.51
C PRO A 83 12.10 -8.02 2.44
N GLN A 84 11.15 -8.93 2.66
CA GLN A 84 10.83 -9.99 1.69
C GLN A 84 9.34 -10.28 1.67
N ILE A 85 8.69 -10.02 0.53
CA ILE A 85 7.31 -10.42 0.30
C ILE A 85 7.20 -11.16 -1.03
N GLY A 86 6.95 -12.47 -0.91
CA GLY A 86 7.04 -13.42 -2.01
C GLY A 86 8.49 -13.85 -2.32
N SER A 87 8.72 -14.33 -3.54
CA SER A 87 10.04 -14.81 -4.00
C SER A 87 10.86 -13.67 -4.60
N PHE A 88 12.19 -13.83 -4.62
CA PHE A 88 13.08 -12.93 -5.36
C PHE A 88 13.24 -13.40 -6.81
N ASP A 89 13.45 -12.45 -7.72
CA ASP A 89 13.95 -12.71 -9.07
C ASP A 89 15.49 -12.72 -9.12
N GLU A 90 16.06 -12.89 -10.32
CA GLU A 90 17.51 -12.92 -10.55
C GLU A 90 18.24 -11.63 -10.18
N ASN A 91 17.53 -10.49 -10.13
CA ASN A 91 18.08 -9.18 -9.79
C ASN A 91 17.88 -8.85 -8.30
N GLY A 92 17.27 -9.76 -7.53
CA GLY A 92 16.99 -9.58 -6.10
C GLY A 92 15.75 -8.74 -5.81
N HIS A 93 14.91 -8.44 -6.81
CA HIS A 93 13.60 -7.82 -6.56
C HIS A 93 12.60 -8.87 -6.11
N SER A 94 11.84 -8.56 -5.06
CA SER A 94 10.76 -9.42 -4.63
C SER A 94 9.57 -9.35 -5.61
N SER A 95 8.81 -10.44 -5.70
CA SER A 95 7.62 -10.51 -6.54
C SER A 95 6.58 -9.44 -6.22
N GLU A 96 6.54 -8.94 -4.97
CA GLU A 96 5.66 -7.86 -4.56
C GLU A 96 6.15 -6.50 -5.07
N GLU A 97 7.45 -6.23 -5.05
CA GLU A 97 8.03 -5.00 -5.63
C GLU A 97 7.75 -4.92 -7.13
N ASN A 98 7.97 -6.03 -7.83
CA ASN A 98 7.66 -6.15 -9.26
C ASN A 98 6.17 -5.89 -9.55
N LYS A 99 5.26 -6.41 -8.72
CA LYS A 99 3.80 -6.15 -8.83
C LYS A 99 3.46 -4.68 -8.60
N VAL A 100 4.01 -4.05 -7.56
CA VAL A 100 3.77 -2.62 -7.25
C VAL A 100 4.13 -1.76 -8.46
N GLU A 101 5.28 -2.01 -9.08
CA GLU A 101 5.70 -1.26 -10.26
C GLU A 101 4.78 -1.50 -11.47
N TRP A 102 4.57 -2.76 -11.85
CA TRP A 102 3.81 -3.11 -13.04
C TRP A 102 2.35 -2.66 -12.98
N GLU A 103 1.69 -2.90 -11.85
CA GLU A 103 0.28 -2.58 -11.70
C GLU A 103 0.03 -1.07 -11.66
N LEU A 104 0.86 -0.27 -10.97
CA LEU A 104 0.70 1.20 -10.98
C LEU A 104 0.87 1.78 -12.39
N LYS A 105 1.90 1.34 -13.13
CA LYS A 105 2.09 1.73 -14.54
C LYS A 105 0.88 1.39 -15.40
N LYS A 106 0.31 0.19 -15.21
CA LYS A 106 -0.85 -0.29 -15.97
C LYS A 106 -2.13 0.47 -15.62
N ILE A 107 -2.44 0.63 -14.33
CA ILE A 107 -3.67 1.27 -13.85
C ILE A 107 -3.70 2.74 -14.25
N TRP A 108 -2.58 3.45 -14.13
CA TRP A 108 -2.50 4.87 -14.50
C TRP A 108 -2.21 5.10 -15.99
N LYS A 109 -2.07 4.03 -16.79
CA LYS A 109 -1.67 4.10 -18.20
C LYS A 109 -0.40 4.95 -18.41
N ALA A 110 0.57 4.76 -17.52
CA ALA A 110 1.77 5.58 -17.40
C ALA A 110 3.06 4.75 -17.56
N PRO A 111 3.39 4.26 -18.76
CA PRO A 111 4.56 3.38 -18.96
C PRO A 111 5.90 4.05 -18.63
N ALA A 112 5.98 5.38 -18.76
CA ALA A 112 7.19 6.16 -18.45
C ALA A 112 7.34 6.52 -16.95
N LEU A 113 6.39 6.13 -16.09
CA LEU A 113 6.50 6.35 -14.66
C LEU A 113 7.63 5.49 -14.09
N ARG A 114 8.61 6.09 -13.42
CA ARG A 114 9.69 5.33 -12.77
C ARG A 114 9.29 5.02 -11.34
N ILE A 115 9.41 3.76 -10.93
CA ILE A 115 9.03 3.32 -9.60
C ILE A 115 10.21 2.54 -9.02
N SER A 116 10.52 2.81 -7.76
CA SER A 116 11.41 1.98 -6.96
C SER A 116 10.74 1.75 -5.62
N SER A 117 10.66 0.51 -5.17
CA SER A 117 10.00 0.15 -3.93
C SER A 117 10.82 -0.82 -3.12
N THR A 118 10.73 -0.71 -1.79
CA THR A 118 11.14 -1.75 -0.86
C THR A 118 9.91 -2.24 -0.11
N THR A 119 9.65 -3.53 -0.13
CA THR A 119 8.50 -4.12 0.54
C THR A 119 8.89 -4.86 1.81
N VAL A 120 8.29 -4.47 2.95
CA VAL A 120 8.68 -4.98 4.27
C VAL A 120 7.46 -5.56 4.99
N ARG A 121 7.59 -6.80 5.47
CA ARG A 121 6.60 -7.37 6.40
C ARG A 121 6.90 -6.88 7.81
N VAL A 122 5.87 -6.41 8.50
CA VAL A 122 5.97 -5.84 9.86
C VAL A 122 5.01 -6.54 10.84
N PRO A 123 5.24 -6.47 12.17
CA PRO A 123 4.44 -7.18 13.17
C PRO A 123 3.13 -6.44 13.47
N VAL A 124 2.37 -6.19 12.41
CA VAL A 124 1.07 -5.53 12.43
C VAL A 124 0.06 -6.54 11.90
N LEU A 125 -1.04 -6.77 12.62
CA LEU A 125 -2.05 -7.74 12.19
C LEU A 125 -2.76 -7.31 10.90
N ARG A 126 -3.21 -6.06 10.84
CA ARG A 126 -4.04 -5.52 9.75
C ARG A 126 -3.73 -4.05 9.50
N GLY A 127 -3.86 -3.63 8.24
CA GLY A 127 -3.56 -2.28 7.78
C GLY A 127 -2.16 -2.18 7.18
N HIS A 128 -2.07 -1.97 5.88
CA HIS A 128 -0.80 -1.67 5.21
C HIS A 128 -0.50 -0.19 5.34
N SER A 129 0.77 0.13 5.53
CA SER A 129 1.24 1.52 5.50
C SER A 129 2.33 1.73 4.45
N LEU A 130 2.38 2.92 3.89
CA LEU A 130 3.34 3.31 2.87
C LEU A 130 3.94 4.67 3.21
N SER A 131 5.27 4.73 3.24
CA SER A 131 5.99 6.00 3.12
C SER A 131 6.34 6.21 1.65
N VAL A 132 5.83 7.29 1.06
CA VAL A 132 6.01 7.56 -0.37
C VAL A 132 6.72 8.89 -0.59
N TRP A 133 7.63 8.90 -1.56
CA TRP A 133 8.21 10.09 -2.16
C TRP A 133 7.68 10.21 -3.58
N VAL A 134 7.20 11.39 -3.91
CA VAL A 134 6.47 11.65 -5.15
C VAL A 134 7.11 12.83 -5.86
N LYS A 135 7.76 12.57 -6.99
CA LYS A 135 8.37 13.61 -7.83
C LYS A 135 7.49 13.85 -9.05
N THR A 136 7.14 15.11 -9.27
CA THR A 136 6.27 15.54 -10.36
C THR A 136 7.05 16.26 -11.46
N ASP A 137 6.46 16.29 -12.66
CA ASP A 137 6.98 17.04 -13.79
C ASP A 137 6.74 18.55 -13.61
N LYS A 138 5.49 18.88 -13.25
CA LYS A 138 5.02 20.25 -13.02
C LYS A 138 5.33 20.71 -11.60
N ALA A 139 5.55 22.01 -11.44
CA ALA A 139 5.67 22.63 -10.12
C ALA A 139 4.32 22.68 -9.41
N TRP A 140 4.35 22.64 -8.08
CA TRP A 140 3.17 22.66 -7.22
C TRP A 140 3.46 23.43 -5.92
N THR A 141 2.40 23.75 -5.19
CA THR A 141 2.48 24.25 -3.82
C THR A 141 1.83 23.24 -2.88
N ILE A 142 2.26 23.20 -1.61
CA ILE A 142 1.66 22.30 -0.62
C ILE A 142 0.13 22.50 -0.56
N LYS A 143 -0.34 23.75 -0.56
CA LYS A 143 -1.78 24.08 -0.59
C LYS A 143 -2.52 23.44 -1.78
N LYS A 144 -1.91 23.38 -2.97
CA LYS A 144 -2.52 22.73 -4.14
C LYS A 144 -2.62 21.22 -3.95
N ILE A 145 -1.57 20.57 -3.45
CA ILE A 145 -1.58 19.14 -3.16
C ILE A 145 -2.62 18.82 -2.07
N GLU A 146 -2.64 19.57 -0.96
CA GLU A 146 -3.66 19.43 0.10
C GLU A 146 -5.09 19.51 -0.45
N LYS A 147 -5.36 20.51 -1.32
CA LYS A 147 -6.69 20.69 -1.92
C LYS A 147 -7.10 19.50 -2.79
N LEU A 148 -6.17 18.88 -3.52
CA LEU A 148 -6.44 17.66 -4.27
C LEU A 148 -6.73 16.48 -3.34
N LEU A 149 -5.89 16.27 -2.32
CA LEU A 149 -6.07 15.16 -1.38
C LEU A 149 -7.41 15.26 -0.64
N LEU A 150 -7.80 16.45 -0.17
CA LEU A 150 -9.10 16.68 0.49
C LEU A 150 -10.31 16.40 -0.40
N LYS A 151 -10.17 16.55 -1.72
CA LYS A 151 -11.27 16.33 -2.69
C LYS A 151 -11.26 14.92 -3.29
N THR A 152 -10.24 14.11 -2.99
CA THR A 152 -10.08 12.79 -3.59
C THR A 152 -11.09 11.82 -2.98
N LYS A 153 -11.99 11.27 -3.81
CA LYS A 153 -13.01 10.33 -3.35
C LYS A 153 -12.36 9.04 -2.80
N GLY A 154 -12.83 8.60 -1.64
CA GLY A 154 -12.28 7.41 -0.97
C GLY A 154 -10.95 7.65 -0.25
N LEU A 155 -10.51 8.90 -0.14
CA LEU A 155 -9.34 9.32 0.63
C LEU A 155 -9.77 10.23 1.79
N LYS A 156 -9.34 9.89 3.01
CA LYS A 156 -9.40 10.78 4.18
C LYS A 156 -8.01 11.37 4.41
N PHE A 157 -7.86 12.68 4.21
CA PHE A 157 -6.58 13.38 4.36
C PHE A 157 -6.51 14.17 5.67
N PHE A 158 -5.43 13.95 6.42
CA PHE A 158 -5.12 14.68 7.65
C PHE A 158 -4.04 15.72 7.40
N LYS A 159 -4.42 16.99 7.52
CA LYS A 159 -3.53 18.14 7.27
C LYS A 159 -2.53 18.36 8.39
N ASN A 160 -2.96 18.26 9.64
CA ASN A 160 -2.10 18.44 10.79
C ASN A 160 -1.12 17.25 10.87
N PRO A 161 0.20 17.49 10.96
CA PRO A 161 1.17 16.42 11.07
C PRO A 161 1.04 15.56 12.34
N ASN A 162 0.29 15.99 13.35
CA ASN A 162 0.02 15.21 14.57
C ASN A 162 -1.20 14.27 14.42
N ASP A 163 -2.06 14.49 13.44
CA ASP A 163 -3.30 13.71 13.24
C ASP A 163 -3.08 12.55 12.24
N TYR A 164 -1.94 11.87 12.32
CA TYR A 164 -1.59 10.83 11.34
C TYR A 164 -2.30 9.51 11.60
N ALA A 165 -2.71 8.84 10.52
CA ALA A 165 -3.26 7.50 10.60
C ALA A 165 -2.16 6.46 10.88
N THR A 166 -2.52 5.40 11.60
CA THR A 166 -1.69 4.22 11.82
C THR A 166 -2.47 2.96 11.40
N PRO A 167 -1.86 1.78 11.31
CA PRO A 167 -2.59 0.57 10.95
C PRO A 167 -3.84 0.29 11.80
N LEU A 168 -3.82 0.62 13.10
CA LEU A 168 -5.00 0.48 13.97
C LEU A 168 -6.13 1.45 13.61
N SER A 169 -5.82 2.59 13.00
CA SER A 169 -6.82 3.60 12.60
C SER A 169 -7.68 3.17 11.42
N VAL A 170 -7.25 2.17 10.65
CA VAL A 170 -7.90 1.76 9.39
C VAL A 170 -8.57 0.39 9.47
N GLU A 171 -8.57 -0.26 10.63
CA GLU A 171 -9.21 -1.56 10.74
C GLU A 171 -10.71 -1.45 10.44
N LYS A 172 -11.15 -2.23 9.45
CA LYS A 172 -12.54 -2.30 8.96
C LYS A 172 -13.07 -0.98 8.41
N THR A 173 -12.19 -0.07 7.97
CA THR A 173 -12.60 1.15 7.27
C THR A 173 -12.62 0.97 5.76
N PHE A 174 -13.32 1.86 5.07
CA PHE A 174 -13.45 1.84 3.61
C PHE A 174 -12.55 2.86 2.92
N GLU A 175 -12.17 3.94 3.62
CA GLU A 175 -11.26 4.94 3.06
C GLU A 175 -9.80 4.53 3.18
N VAL A 176 -9.01 5.00 2.21
CA VAL A 176 -7.58 5.17 2.36
C VAL A 176 -7.34 6.42 3.21
N MET A 177 -6.37 6.37 4.10
CA MET A 177 -5.99 7.51 4.94
C MET A 177 -4.62 8.04 4.51
N ALA A 178 -4.50 9.35 4.33
CA ALA A 178 -3.24 10.01 3.99
C ALA A 178 -2.92 11.13 4.98
N SER A 179 -1.64 11.30 5.31
CA SER A 179 -1.19 12.30 6.27
C SER A 179 0.28 12.63 6.03
N ARG A 180 0.86 13.51 6.86
CA ARG A 180 2.30 13.84 6.84
C ARG A 180 2.80 14.38 5.49
N LEU A 181 1.91 15.05 4.74
CA LEU A 181 2.27 15.74 3.50
C LEU A 181 3.32 16.82 3.80
N ARG A 182 4.46 16.76 3.10
CA ARG A 182 5.54 17.75 3.26
C ARG A 182 6.42 17.81 2.03
N LYS A 183 7.10 18.94 1.83
CA LYS A 183 8.11 19.06 0.77
C LYS A 183 9.28 18.13 1.07
N SER A 184 9.87 17.57 0.02
CA SER A 184 11.15 16.89 0.14
C SER A 184 12.27 17.89 0.42
N ARG A 185 13.26 17.46 1.19
CA ARG A 185 14.48 18.24 1.46
C ARG A 185 15.52 18.10 0.34
N VAL A 186 15.33 17.18 -0.60
CA VAL A 186 16.33 16.86 -1.64
C VAL A 186 15.92 17.33 -3.04
N SER A 187 14.64 17.66 -3.27
CA SER A 187 14.16 18.11 -4.59
C SER A 187 12.94 19.03 -4.46
N PRO A 188 12.93 20.20 -5.12
CA PRO A 188 11.83 21.17 -5.01
C PRO A 188 10.52 20.70 -5.67
N LYS A 189 10.58 19.72 -6.58
CA LYS A 189 9.42 19.11 -7.23
C LYS A 189 8.99 17.78 -6.60
N GLU A 190 9.53 17.47 -5.41
CA GLU A 190 9.22 16.22 -4.70
C GLU A 190 8.53 16.50 -3.37
N PHE A 191 7.52 15.70 -3.04
CA PHE A 191 6.90 15.69 -1.71
C PHE A 191 6.90 14.29 -1.12
N GLN A 192 6.65 14.23 0.18
CA GLN A 192 6.51 12.99 0.93
C GLN A 192 5.08 12.88 1.47
N LEU A 193 4.55 11.67 1.53
CA LEU A 193 3.23 11.38 2.07
C LEU A 193 3.26 10.06 2.85
N TRP A 194 2.49 9.98 3.93
CA TRP A 194 2.22 8.74 4.67
C TRP A 194 0.82 8.27 4.32
N ILE A 195 0.69 7.02 3.89
CA ILE A 195 -0.59 6.44 3.45
C ILE A 195 -0.84 5.17 4.25
N VAL A 196 -2.06 4.98 4.72
CA VAL A 196 -2.48 3.78 5.45
C VAL A 196 -3.84 3.33 4.93
N SER A 197 -4.04 2.03 4.77
CA SER A 197 -5.34 1.47 4.38
C SER A 197 -5.52 0.03 4.84
N ASP A 198 -6.76 -0.36 5.08
CA ASP A 198 -7.13 -1.74 5.34
C ASP A 198 -6.81 -2.63 4.13
N ASN A 199 -5.87 -3.56 4.28
CA ASN A 199 -5.43 -4.44 3.20
C ASN A 199 -6.44 -5.54 2.85
N LEU A 200 -7.37 -5.88 3.75
CA LEU A 200 -8.39 -6.91 3.50
C LEU A 200 -9.68 -6.30 2.93
N TYR A 201 -10.04 -5.09 3.37
CA TYR A 201 -11.20 -4.37 2.83
C TYR A 201 -10.86 -3.54 1.62
N LYS A 202 -10.38 -2.30 1.80
CA LYS A 202 -10.14 -1.42 0.65
C LYS A 202 -9.13 -2.02 -0.31
N GLY A 203 -8.11 -2.70 0.20
CA GLY A 203 -7.09 -3.38 -0.61
C GLY A 203 -7.54 -4.68 -1.30
N ALA A 204 -8.72 -5.24 -0.99
CA ALA A 204 -9.19 -6.47 -1.63
C ALA A 204 -10.72 -6.50 -1.76
N ALA A 205 -11.45 -6.87 -0.69
CA ALA A 205 -12.87 -7.20 -0.75
C ALA A 205 -13.74 -6.03 -1.25
N LEU A 206 -13.57 -4.84 -0.67
CA LEU A 206 -14.36 -3.67 -1.05
C LEU A 206 -14.08 -3.25 -2.50
N ASN A 207 -12.83 -3.36 -2.94
CA ASN A 207 -12.49 -3.00 -4.31
C ASN A 207 -13.16 -3.93 -5.32
N THR A 208 -13.21 -5.24 -5.04
CA THR A 208 -13.96 -6.21 -5.85
C THR A 208 -15.45 -5.89 -5.90
N VAL A 209 -16.07 -5.59 -4.75
CA VAL A 209 -17.50 -5.19 -4.69
C VAL A 209 -17.73 -3.89 -5.47
N GLN A 210 -16.88 -2.89 -5.32
CA GLN A 210 -17.00 -1.61 -6.05
C GLN A 210 -16.86 -1.77 -7.57
N ILE A 211 -15.99 -2.69 -8.03
CA ILE A 211 -15.90 -3.05 -9.45
C ILE A 211 -17.22 -3.69 -9.91
N ALA A 212 -17.75 -4.67 -9.17
CA ALA A 212 -19.01 -5.32 -9.51
C ALA A 212 -20.20 -4.33 -9.54
N GLU A 213 -20.29 -3.44 -8.55
CA GLU A 213 -21.30 -2.38 -8.52
C GLU A 213 -21.17 -1.43 -9.73
N TYR A 214 -19.95 -1.09 -10.12
CA TYR A 214 -19.72 -0.24 -11.29
C TYR A 214 -20.18 -0.94 -12.57
N ILE A 215 -19.83 -2.22 -12.75
CA ILE A 215 -20.28 -3.02 -13.90
C ILE A 215 -21.81 -3.06 -13.95
N GLY A 216 -22.47 -3.37 -12.82
CA GLY A 216 -23.92 -3.42 -12.73
C GLY A 216 -24.59 -2.07 -13.02
N LYS A 217 -24.10 -0.98 -12.42
CA LYS A 217 -24.63 0.38 -12.64
C LYS A 217 -24.46 0.87 -14.08
N ASN A 218 -23.47 0.37 -14.81
CA ASN A 218 -23.17 0.78 -16.19
C ASN A 218 -23.62 -0.28 -17.23
N ASN A 219 -24.36 -1.31 -16.82
CA ASN A 219 -24.83 -2.40 -17.69
C ASN A 219 -23.69 -3.07 -18.50
N LEU A 220 -22.55 -3.35 -17.86
CA LEU A 220 -21.37 -3.96 -18.48
C LEU A 220 -21.25 -5.48 -18.18
N ILE A 221 -22.35 -6.14 -17.81
CA ILE A 221 -22.41 -7.56 -17.44
C ILE A 221 -22.33 -8.47 -18.69
#